data_AF-A0A2N6BGN0-F1
#
_entry.id   AF-A0A2N6BGN0-F1
#
_cell.length_a   1.000
_cell.length_b   1.000
_cell.length_c   1.000
_cell.angle_alpha   90.00
_cell.angle_beta   90.00
_cell.angle_gamma   90.00
#
_symmetry.space_group_name_H-M   'P 1'
#
loop_
_entity.id
_entity.type
_entity.pdbx_description
1 polymer ?
#
loop_
_entity_poly.entity_id
_entity_poly.type
_entity_poly.pdbx_seq_one_letter_code
_entity_poly.pdbx_strand_id
1 'polypeptide(L)'
;MIVEDKLLRNFPILRKKFAECERAVRDVKVWIVYDEFRRRGESYNETIRHLSERFGTSASTIKRAVRKMEAYQDYPVRPLH
;
A
#
# COMPACT_ATOMS: atom_id res chain seq x y z
N MET A 1 -2.53 -11.98 20.53
CA MET A 1 -3.03 -10.58 20.34
C MET A 1 -3.04 -9.71 21.60
N ILE A 2 -3.32 -10.21 22.82
CA ILE A 2 -3.37 -9.34 24.04
C ILE A 2 -2.01 -8.69 24.38
N VAL A 3 -0.89 -9.39 24.13
CA VAL A 3 0.46 -8.90 24.44
C VAL A 3 0.91 -7.80 23.48
N GLU A 4 0.64 -7.93 22.17
CA GLU A 4 0.92 -6.89 21.16
C GLU A 4 0.13 -5.61 21.46
N ASP A 5 -1.15 -5.73 21.79
CA ASP A 5 -2.00 -4.58 22.10
C ASP A 5 -1.55 -3.82 23.36
N LYS A 6 -1.06 -4.53 24.39
CA LYS A 6 -0.50 -3.90 25.61
C LYS A 6 0.84 -3.20 25.34
N LEU A 7 1.72 -3.79 24.53
CA LEU A 7 3.00 -3.19 24.13
C LEU A 7 2.81 -1.93 23.28
N LEU A 8 1.91 -1.98 22.28
CA LEU A 8 1.64 -0.85 21.40
C LEU A 8 0.94 0.32 22.12
N ARG A 9 0.21 0.05 23.21
CA ARG A 9 -0.35 1.10 24.08
C ARG A 9 0.71 1.83 24.90
N ASN A 10 1.75 1.13 25.35
CA ASN A 10 2.78 1.69 26.22
C ASN A 10 3.92 2.38 25.46
N PHE A 11 4.09 2.09 24.17
CA PHE A 11 5.15 2.67 23.33
C PHE A 11 4.59 3.33 22.07
N PRO A 12 4.27 4.64 22.11
CA PRO A 12 3.69 5.36 20.98
C PRO A 12 4.52 5.28 19.68
N ILE A 13 5.85 5.24 19.81
CA ILE A 13 6.74 5.14 18.64
C ILE A 13 6.63 3.78 17.94
N LEU A 14 6.51 2.69 18.70
CA LEU A 14 6.30 1.35 18.15
C LEU A 14 4.95 1.26 17.44
N ARG A 15 3.90 1.85 18.02
CA ARG A 15 2.59 1.96 17.36
C ARG A 15 2.65 2.72 16.04
N LYS A 16 3.37 3.84 16.01
CA LYS A 16 3.58 4.62 14.78
C LYS A 16 4.31 3.78 13.72
N LYS A 17 5.38 3.06 14.10
CA LYS A 17 6.15 2.19 13.20
C LYS A 17 5.33 1.01 12.69
N PHE A 18 4.52 0.40 13.53
CA PHE A 18 3.63 -0.68 13.11
C PHE A 18 2.59 -0.18 12.09
N ALA A 19 1.95 0.96 12.35
CA ALA A 19 1.01 1.57 11.40
C ALA A 19 1.69 2.03 10.09
N GLU A 20 2.98 2.41 10.12
CA GLU A 20 3.78 2.64 8.91
C GLU A 20 3.98 1.34 8.13
N CYS A 21 4.32 0.23 8.80
CA CYS A 21 4.49 -1.08 8.18
C CYS A 21 3.17 -1.60 7.56
N GLU A 22 2.06 -1.54 8.28
CA GLU A 22 0.75 -1.95 7.77
C GLU A 22 0.34 -1.14 6.52
N ARG A 23 0.63 0.17 6.52
CA ARG A 23 0.40 1.01 5.34
C ARG A 23 1.29 0.60 4.17
N ALA A 24 2.57 0.33 4.41
CA ALA A 24 3.49 -0.12 3.36
C ALA A 24 3.05 -1.47 2.76
N VAL A 25 2.65 -2.43 3.59
CA VAL A 25 2.13 -3.73 3.14
C VAL A 25 0.87 -3.57 2.29
N ARG A 26 -0.04 -2.67 2.70
CA ARG A 26 -1.23 -2.35 1.91
C ARG A 26 -0.87 -1.74 0.56
N ASP A 27 0.03 -0.76 0.54
CA ASP A 27 0.45 -0.09 -0.71
C ASP A 27 1.02 -1.11 -1.71
N VAL A 28 1.85 -2.05 -1.25
CA VAL A 28 2.41 -3.14 -2.08
C VAL A 28 1.31 -4.08 -2.58
N LYS A 29 0.37 -4.50 -1.72
CA LYS A 29 -0.75 -5.37 -2.13
C LYS A 29 -1.64 -4.70 -3.19
N VAL A 30 -1.93 -3.41 -3.01
CA VAL A 30 -2.70 -2.62 -3.98
C VAL A 30 -1.96 -2.59 -5.31
N TRP A 31 -0.65 -2.36 -5.31
CA TRP A 31 0.16 -2.29 -6.53
C TRP A 31 0.20 -3.59 -7.31
N ILE A 32 0.39 -4.73 -6.64
CA ILE A 32 0.41 -6.05 -7.31
C ILE A 32 -0.89 -6.30 -8.06
N VAL A 33 -2.03 -6.05 -7.42
CA VAL A 33 -3.35 -6.24 -8.04
C VAL A 33 -3.62 -5.19 -9.12
N TYR A 34 -3.20 -3.95 -8.90
CA TYR A 34 -3.30 -2.87 -9.89
C TYR A 34 -2.56 -3.23 -11.18
N ASP A 35 -1.32 -3.70 -11.09
CA ASP A 35 -0.53 -4.06 -12.27
C ASP A 35 -1.11 -5.29 -12.99
N GLU A 36 -1.69 -6.25 -12.24
CA GLU A 36 -2.43 -7.37 -12.82
C GLU A 36 -3.63 -6.90 -13.67
N PHE A 37 -4.46 -5.99 -13.13
CA PHE A 37 -5.62 -5.44 -13.85
C PHE A 37 -5.20 -4.56 -15.04
N ARG A 38 -4.16 -3.75 -14.88
CA ARG A 38 -3.58 -2.96 -15.96
C ARG A 38 -3.10 -3.83 -17.13
N ARG A 39 -2.43 -4.96 -16.85
CA ARG A 39 -1.98 -5.92 -17.87
C ARG A 39 -3.13 -6.61 -18.60
N ARG A 40 -4.32 -6.68 -17.98
CA ARG A 40 -5.55 -7.19 -18.61
C ARG A 40 -6.28 -6.14 -19.45
N GLY A 41 -5.76 -4.90 -19.51
CA GLY A 41 -6.34 -3.81 -20.29
C GLY A 41 -7.46 -3.06 -19.57
N GLU A 42 -7.63 -3.25 -18.26
CA GLU A 42 -8.66 -2.55 -17.50
C GLU A 42 -8.38 -1.04 -17.42
N SER A 43 -9.43 -0.22 -17.50
CA SER A 43 -9.27 1.23 -17.43
C SER A 43 -8.81 1.67 -16.03
N TYR A 44 -8.04 2.75 -15.96
CA TYR A 44 -7.53 3.27 -14.68
C TYR A 44 -8.65 3.52 -13.66
N ASN A 45 -9.74 4.18 -14.07
CA ASN A 45 -10.83 4.54 -13.16
C ASN A 45 -11.59 3.32 -12.64
N GLU A 46 -11.83 2.33 -13.52
CA GLU A 46 -12.46 1.06 -13.15
C GLU A 46 -11.58 0.27 -12.18
N THR A 47 -10.28 0.18 -12.48
CA THR A 47 -9.29 -0.46 -11.62
C THR A 47 -9.27 0.15 -10.22
N ILE A 48 -9.26 1.49 -10.11
CA ILE A 48 -9.29 2.19 -8.83
C ILE A 48 -10.59 1.89 -8.05
N ARG A 49 -11.73 1.79 -8.74
CA ARG A 49 -13.02 1.43 -8.11
C ARG A 49 -12.97 0.01 -7.56
N HIS A 50 -12.56 -0.98 -8.36
CA HIS A 50 -12.43 -2.37 -7.93
C HIS A 50 -11.46 -2.54 -6.76
N LEU A 51 -10.32 -1.85 -6.78
CA LEU A 51 -9.37 -1.86 -5.68
C LEU A 51 -9.93 -1.23 -4.40
N SER A 52 -10.69 -0.13 -4.54
CA SER A 52 -11.35 0.54 -3.40
C SER A 52 -12.33 -0.40 -2.70
N GLU A 53 -13.14 -1.12 -3.49
CA GLU A 53 -14.09 -2.13 -3.01
C GLU A 53 -13.36 -3.34 -2.39
N ARG A 54 -12.39 -3.92 -3.11
CA ARG A 54 -11.64 -5.12 -2.68
C ARG A 54 -10.87 -4.91 -1.37
N PHE A 55 -10.27 -3.74 -1.19
CA PHE A 55 -9.46 -3.42 0.00
C PHE A 55 -10.24 -2.67 1.09
N GLY A 56 -11.54 -2.40 0.88
CA GLY A 56 -12.38 -1.71 1.86
C GLY A 56 -11.85 -0.33 2.26
N THR A 57 -11.27 0.41 1.32
CA THR A 57 -10.60 1.70 1.58
C THR A 57 -10.98 2.72 0.53
N SER A 58 -10.86 4.01 0.84
CA SER A 58 -11.21 5.08 -0.09
C SER A 58 -10.41 5.03 -1.40
N ALA A 59 -11.04 5.42 -2.52
CA ALA A 59 -10.38 5.58 -3.81
C ALA A 59 -9.18 6.54 -3.75
N SER A 60 -9.22 7.58 -2.91
CA SER A 60 -8.09 8.48 -2.67
C SER A 60 -6.88 7.77 -2.05
N THR A 61 -7.12 6.80 -1.17
CA THR A 61 -6.06 5.98 -0.57
C THR A 61 -5.44 5.05 -1.61
N ILE A 62 -6.26 4.43 -2.47
CA ILE A 62 -5.77 3.59 -3.57
C ILE A 62 -4.93 4.42 -4.54
N LYS A 63 -5.44 5.56 -5.01
CA LYS A 63 -4.69 6.45 -5.92
C LYS A 63 -3.33 6.85 -5.34
N ARG A 64 -3.28 7.16 -4.03
CA ARG A 64 -2.02 7.49 -3.34
C ARG A 64 -1.06 6.30 -3.33
N ALA A 65 -1.55 5.10 -3.02
CA ALA A 65 -0.75 3.88 -3.01
C ALA A 65 -0.16 3.59 -4.40
N VAL A 66 -0.99 3.65 -5.45
CA VAL A 66 -0.56 3.44 -6.85
C VAL A 66 0.53 4.44 -7.23
N ARG A 67 0.29 5.75 -7.08
CA ARG A 67 1.27 6.80 -7.40
C ARG A 67 2.59 6.66 -6.65
N LYS A 68 2.52 6.28 -5.37
CA LYS A 68 3.71 6.05 -4.55
C LYS A 68 4.54 4.89 -5.09
N MET A 69 3.89 3.83 -5.58
CA MET A 69 4.57 2.66 -6.14
C MET A 69 5.11 2.91 -7.55
N GLU A 70 4.41 3.69 -8.38
CA GLU A 70 4.93 4.19 -9.65
C GLU A 70 6.24 4.96 -9.44
N ALA A 71 6.27 5.88 -8.48
CA ALA A 71 7.48 6.65 -8.15
C ALA A 71 8.66 5.76 -7.67
N TYR A 72 8.40 4.57 -7.12
CA TYR A 72 9.46 3.61 -6.79
C TYR A 72 9.99 2.86 -8.02
N GLN A 73 9.19 2.71 -9.08
CA GLN A 73 9.67 2.12 -10.34
C GLN A 73 10.62 3.07 -11.06
N ASP A 74 10.40 4.38 -10.94
CA ASP A 74 11.24 5.42 -11.54
C ASP A 74 12.55 5.66 -10.76
N TYR A 75 12.75 4.97 -9.62
CA TYR A 75 13.98 5.12 -8.84
C TYR A 75 15.13 4.41 -9.57
N PRO A 76 16.23 5.11 -9.91
CA PRO A 76 17.37 4.46 -10.54
C PRO A 76 17.90 3.40 -9.59
N VAL A 77 17.97 2.15 -10.08
CA VAL A 77 18.60 1.04 -9.38
C VAL A 77 20.07 1.42 -9.18
N ARG A 78 20.41 1.97 -8.00
CA ARG A 78 21.83 2.15 -7.65
C ARG A 78 22.42 0.76 -7.46
N PRO A 79 23.50 0.41 -8.16
CA PRO A 79 24.21 -0.83 -7.86
C PRO A 79 24.60 -0.78 -6.38
N LEU A 80 24.28 -1.85 -5.65
CA LEU A 80 24.82 -2.07 -4.31
C LEU A 80 26.33 -2.30 -4.50
N HIS A 81 27.13 -1.33 -4.10
CA HIS A 81 28.59 -1.42 -4.06
C HIS A 81 29.05 -2.22 -2.84
#